data_AF-A0A948EFF7-F1
#
_entry.id   AF-A0A948EFF7-F1
#
_cell.length_a   1.000
_cell.length_b   1.000
_cell.length_c   1.000
_cell.angle_alpha   90.00
_cell.angle_beta   90.00
_cell.angle_gamma   90.00
#
_symmetry.space_group_name_H-M   'P 1'
#
loop_
_entity.id
_entity.type
_entity.pdbx_description
1 polymer ?
#
loop_
_entity_poly.entity_id
_entity_poly.type
_entity_poly.pdbx_seq_one_letter_code
_entity_poly.pdbx_strand_id
1 'polypeptide(L)'
;MIITWYGHSCFKIANQGGHLTVMTDPFDKKIGLTPPRGSVNIVTISHDHYDHNNIKAVSGDPFIIDGPGEYEIEGIRITGISSYHDKKKEKKEDLIQFT
;
A
#
# COMPACT_ATOMS: atom_id res chain seq x y z
N MET A 1 3.00 6.25 17.00
CA MET A 1 3.03 5.77 15.60
C MET A 1 4.14 4.74 15.48
N ILE A 2 3.90 3.63 14.77
CA ILE A 2 4.89 2.58 14.51
C ILE A 2 4.96 2.37 13.00
N ILE A 3 6.16 2.38 12.44
CA ILE A 3 6.40 2.08 11.02
C ILE A 3 7.28 0.82 10.95
N THR A 4 6.84 -0.18 10.20
CA THR A 4 7.57 -1.43 9.98
C THR A 4 7.81 -1.59 8.48
N TRP A 5 9.06 -1.76 8.09
CA TRP A 5 9.43 -2.01 6.70
C TRP A 5 9.57 -3.51 6.45
N TYR A 6 8.90 -4.02 5.40
CA TYR A 6 8.93 -5.42 5.01
C TYR A 6 9.87 -5.70 3.82
N GLY A 7 10.45 -4.66 3.24
CA GLY A 7 11.26 -4.75 2.02
C GLY A 7 10.50 -4.22 0.78
N HIS A 8 11.24 -3.99 -0.32
CA HIS A 8 10.72 -3.32 -1.52
C HIS A 8 10.02 -1.99 -1.14
N SER A 9 8.88 -1.68 -1.77
CA SER A 9 8.00 -0.55 -1.40
C SER A 9 6.99 -0.86 -0.29
N CYS A 10 7.14 -1.96 0.47
CA CYS A 10 6.13 -2.39 1.43
C CYS A 10 6.43 -1.95 2.87
N PHE A 11 5.54 -1.12 3.41
CA PHE A 11 5.54 -0.64 4.78
C PHE A 11 4.20 -0.94 5.45
N LYS A 12 4.24 -1.29 6.73
CA LYS A 12 3.07 -1.26 7.61
C LYS A 12 3.19 -0.07 8.55
N ILE A 13 2.21 0.81 8.51
CA ILE A 13 2.11 1.99 9.36
C ILE A 13 0.95 1.76 10.32
N ALA A 14 1.19 1.93 11.61
CA ALA A 14 0.22 1.64 12.65
C ALA A 14 0.11 2.80 13.65
N ASN A 15 -1.12 3.06 14.10
CA ASN A 15 -1.34 3.94 15.25
C ASN A 15 -0.78 3.31 16.54
N GLN A 16 -0.70 4.12 17.60
CA GLN A 16 -0.35 3.61 18.91
C GLN A 16 -1.46 2.66 19.39
N GLY A 17 -1.11 1.41 19.71
CA GLY A 17 -2.07 0.34 20.01
C GLY A 17 -2.33 -0.62 18.85
N GLY A 18 -1.97 -0.27 17.60
CA GLY A 18 -1.99 -1.18 16.45
C GLY A 18 -3.38 -1.55 15.91
N HIS A 19 -4.42 -0.80 16.32
CA HIS A 19 -5.80 -1.05 15.88
C HIS A 19 -6.08 -0.52 14.47
N LEU A 20 -5.43 0.58 14.09
CA LEU A 20 -5.50 1.15 12.76
C LEU A 20 -4.18 0.96 12.06
N THR A 21 -4.22 0.28 10.92
CA THR A 21 -3.04 -0.13 10.18
C THR A 21 -3.23 0.05 8.68
N VAL A 22 -2.23 0.67 8.07
CA VAL A 22 -2.10 0.86 6.62
C VAL A 22 -0.94 0.00 6.15
N MET A 23 -1.13 -0.75 5.07
CA MET A 23 -0.06 -1.44 4.37
C MET A 23 0.09 -0.91 2.96
N THR A 24 1.33 -0.65 2.56
CA THR A 24 1.67 -0.19 1.22
C THR A 24 2.23 -1.35 0.42
N ASP A 25 1.88 -1.43 -0.86
CA ASP A 25 2.47 -2.30 -1.90
C ASP A 25 2.84 -3.72 -1.44
N PRO A 26 1.87 -4.54 -0.98
CA PRO A 26 2.17 -5.90 -0.58
C PRO A 26 2.71 -6.71 -1.77
N PHE A 27 3.79 -7.45 -1.56
CA PHE A 27 4.49 -8.16 -2.62
C PHE A 27 4.41 -9.70 -2.46
N ASP A 28 4.68 -10.43 -3.53
CA ASP A 28 4.77 -11.90 -3.52
C ASP A 28 6.19 -12.39 -3.23
N LYS A 29 6.31 -13.59 -2.65
CA LYS A 29 7.59 -14.24 -2.33
C LYS A 29 8.49 -14.44 -3.56
N LYS A 30 7.94 -14.40 -4.79
CA LYS A 30 8.67 -14.48 -6.05
C LYS A 30 9.79 -13.45 -6.19
N ILE A 31 9.72 -12.31 -5.49
CA ILE A 31 10.80 -11.31 -5.50
C ILE A 31 11.99 -11.67 -4.60
N GLY A 32 11.93 -12.82 -3.90
CA GLY A 32 13.00 -13.30 -3.01
C GLY A 32 12.96 -12.76 -1.58
N LEU A 33 11.96 -11.93 -1.25
CA LEU A 33 11.73 -11.41 0.10
C LEU A 33 10.61 -12.18 0.82
N THR A 34 10.58 -12.11 2.15
CA THR A 34 9.47 -12.65 2.94
C THR A 34 8.27 -11.71 2.83
N PRO A 35 7.11 -12.14 2.28
CA PRO A 35 5.95 -11.28 2.14
C PRO A 35 5.44 -10.73 3.47
N PRO A 36 4.79 -9.55 3.47
CA PRO A 36 4.09 -9.07 4.64
C PRO A 36 3.00 -10.06 5.07
N ARG A 37 2.67 -10.06 6.36
CA ARG A 37 1.64 -10.92 6.96
C ARG A 37 0.87 -10.16 8.02
N GLY A 38 -0.32 -10.68 8.33
CA GLY A 38 -1.19 -10.20 9.41
C GLY A 38 -2.38 -9.41 8.89
N SER A 39 -3.27 -9.07 9.84
CA SER A 39 -4.46 -8.26 9.54
C SER A 39 -4.10 -6.80 9.34
N VAL A 40 -4.72 -6.18 8.35
CA VAL A 40 -4.60 -4.74 8.09
C VAL A 40 -5.97 -4.12 7.79
N ASN A 41 -6.13 -2.82 8.04
CA ASN A 41 -7.38 -2.10 7.81
C ASN A 41 -7.42 -1.49 6.40
N ILE A 42 -6.28 -1.01 5.91
CA ILE A 42 -6.16 -0.33 4.63
C ILE A 42 -4.96 -0.91 3.89
N VAL A 43 -5.12 -1.16 2.60
CA VAL A 43 -4.03 -1.48 1.68
C VAL A 43 -3.99 -0.44 0.58
N THR A 44 -2.82 0.08 0.31
CA THR A 44 -2.58 0.98 -0.81
C THR A 44 -1.71 0.26 -1.84
N ILE A 45 -2.07 0.39 -3.11
CA ILE A 45 -1.36 -0.23 -4.24
C ILE A 45 -0.91 0.89 -5.15
N SER A 46 0.40 1.10 -5.26
CA SER A 46 0.92 2.20 -6.04
C SER A 46 0.68 2.04 -7.54
N HIS A 47 0.76 0.81 -8.04
CA HIS A 47 0.51 0.46 -9.44
C HIS A 47 0.28 -1.05 -9.60
N ASP A 48 -0.41 -1.44 -10.68
CA ASP A 48 -0.81 -2.83 -10.91
C ASP A 48 0.30 -3.68 -11.54
N HIS A 49 1.41 -3.90 -10.81
CA HIS A 49 2.42 -4.90 -11.14
C HIS A 49 2.46 -5.99 -10.06
N TYR A 50 2.91 -7.18 -10.46
CA TYR A 50 2.83 -8.40 -9.63
C TYR A 50 3.63 -8.30 -8.31
N ASP A 51 4.61 -7.41 -8.25
CA ASP A 51 5.46 -7.14 -7.10
C ASP A 51 4.96 -6.00 -6.20
N HIS A 52 3.80 -5.42 -6.49
CA HIS A 52 3.18 -4.32 -5.72
C HIS A 52 1.70 -4.56 -5.36
N ASN A 53 1.05 -5.61 -5.89
CA ASN A 53 -0.41 -5.80 -5.77
C ASN A 53 -0.84 -7.12 -5.09
N ASN A 54 0.04 -7.75 -4.30
CA ASN A 54 -0.25 -9.06 -3.69
C ASN A 54 -1.13 -8.96 -2.44
N ILE A 55 -2.38 -8.52 -2.62
CA ILE A 55 -3.38 -8.37 -1.54
C ILE A 55 -3.58 -9.69 -0.76
N LYS A 56 -3.37 -10.85 -1.41
CA LYS A 56 -3.49 -12.17 -0.78
C LYS A 56 -2.44 -12.44 0.30
N ALA A 57 -1.38 -11.63 0.40
CA ALA A 57 -0.38 -11.74 1.45
C ALA A 57 -0.91 -11.30 2.83
N VAL A 58 -1.92 -10.42 2.84
CA VAL A 58 -2.55 -9.90 4.06
C VAL A 58 -3.88 -10.59 4.33
N SER A 59 -4.30 -10.54 5.59
CA SER A 59 -5.61 -11.05 6.04
C SER A 59 -6.52 -9.91 6.48
N GLY A 60 -7.79 -10.22 6.74
CA GLY A 60 -8.81 -9.25 7.13
C GLY A 60 -9.67 -8.85 5.93
N ASP A 61 -10.39 -7.74 6.08
CA ASP A 61 -11.22 -7.13 5.04
C ASP A 61 -10.74 -5.68 4.81
N PRO A 62 -9.54 -5.49 4.22
CA PRO A 62 -8.96 -4.16 4.10
C PRO A 62 -9.66 -3.33 3.03
N PHE A 63 -9.77 -2.03 3.28
CA PHE A 63 -10.11 -1.08 2.24
C PHE A 63 -8.93 -0.92 1.27
N ILE A 64 -9.15 -1.15 -0.02
CA ILE A 64 -8.11 -1.07 -1.05
C ILE A 64 -8.13 0.32 -1.70
N ILE A 65 -6.97 0.96 -1.78
CA ILE A 65 -6.73 2.20 -2.51
C ILE A 65 -5.74 1.93 -3.63
N ASP A 66 -6.21 1.93 -4.87
CA ASP A 66 -5.44 1.64 -6.09
C ASP A 66 -5.59 2.74 -7.16
N GLY A 67 -6.15 3.89 -6.78
CA GLY A 67 -6.33 5.04 -7.66
C GLY A 67 -6.04 6.39 -6.97
N PRO A 68 -5.88 7.46 -7.76
CA PRO A 68 -5.68 8.80 -7.21
C PRO A 68 -6.98 9.33 -6.60
N GLY A 69 -6.85 10.15 -5.56
CA GLY A 69 -8.00 10.71 -4.85
C GLY A 69 -7.72 11.03 -3.40
N GLU A 70 -8.71 11.64 -2.75
CA GLU A 70 -8.72 11.86 -1.30
C GLU A 70 -9.61 10.81 -0.65
N TYR A 71 -9.07 10.16 0.38
CA TYR A 71 -9.74 9.10 1.12
C TYR A 71 -9.71 9.42 2.61
N GLU A 72 -10.84 9.23 3.30
CA GLU A 72 -10.92 9.30 4.75
C GLU A 72 -11.53 8.00 5.27
N ILE A 73 -10.71 7.15 5.90
CA ILE A 73 -11.12 5.84 6.43
C ILE A 73 -10.76 5.79 7.92
N GLU A 74 -11.76 5.60 8.77
CA GLU A 74 -11.58 5.49 10.23
C GLU A 74 -10.75 6.65 10.84
N GLY A 75 -10.89 7.86 10.29
CA GLY A 75 -10.17 9.06 10.71
C GLY A 75 -8.74 9.19 10.17
N ILE A 76 -8.27 8.24 9.36
CA ILE A 76 -7.03 8.36 8.59
C ILE A 76 -7.33 9.05 7.27
N ARG A 77 -6.58 10.10 6.96
CA ARG A 77 -6.62 10.79 5.67
C ARG A 77 -5.49 10.29 4.79
N ILE A 78 -5.82 9.88 3.58
CA ILE A 78 -4.87 9.41 2.58
C ILE A 78 -5.11 10.22 1.31
N THR A 79 -4.03 10.77 0.75
CA THR A 79 -4.06 11.42 -0.55
C THR A 79 -3.25 10.58 -1.54
N GLY A 80 -3.94 10.00 -2.51
CA GLY A 80 -3.31 9.32 -3.66
C GLY A 80 -3.08 10.33 -4.78
N ILE A 81 -1.81 10.53 -5.15
CA ILE A 81 -1.43 11.46 -6.22
C ILE A 81 -0.95 10.68 -7.43
N SER A 82 -1.56 10.95 -8.60
CA SER A 82 -1.13 10.36 -9.88
C SER A 82 0.26 10.84 -10.28
N SER A 83 1.13 9.88 -10.58
CA SER A 83 2.50 10.02 -11.07
C SER A 83 2.73 9.06 -12.24
N TYR A 84 3.86 9.19 -12.94
CA TYR A 84 4.16 8.36 -14.11
C TYR A 84 5.56 7.76 -14.01
N HIS A 85 5.66 6.46 -14.29
CA HIS A 85 6.93 5.73 -14.30
C HIS A 85 7.83 6.09 -15.50
N ASP A 86 7.25 6.51 -16.63
CA ASP A 86 7.97 6.78 -17.88
C ASP A 86 8.06 8.28 -18.22
N LYS A 87 9.20 8.69 -18.80
CA LYS A 87 9.43 10.07 -19.30
C LYS A 87 8.46 10.47 -20.42
N LYS A 88 7.90 9.50 -21.14
CA LYS A 88 6.76 9.69 -22.03
C LYS A 88 5.52 9.36 -21.19
N LYS A 89 4.60 10.31 -21.07
CA LYS A 89 3.34 10.23 -20.31
C LYS A 89 2.38 9.15 -20.85
N GLU A 90 2.84 7.91 -20.97
CA GLU A 90 2.13 6.81 -21.59
C GLU A 90 1.86 5.72 -20.54
N LYS A 91 0.66 5.81 -19.96
CA LYS A 91 -0.18 4.69 -19.52
C LYS A 91 0.23 3.82 -18.33
N LYS A 92 0.98 4.34 -17.35
CA LYS A 92 0.97 3.76 -15.99
C LYS A 92 0.88 4.87 -14.96
N GLU A 93 -0.26 4.93 -14.29
CA GLU A 93 -0.50 5.85 -13.18
C GLU A 93 0.09 5.19 -11.92
N ASP A 94 1.13 5.81 -11.37
CA ASP A 94 1.71 5.43 -10.08
C ASP A 94 1.10 6.33 -9.00
N LEU A 95 0.85 5.79 -7.81
CA LEU A 95 0.35 6.57 -6.68
C LEU A 95 1.47 6.95 -5.74
N ILE A 96 1.67 8.25 -5.57
CA ILE A 96 2.42 8.78 -4.43
C ILE A 96 1.45 8.88 -3.26
N GLN A 97 1.77 8.20 -2.17
CA GLN A 97 0.92 8.07 -0.99
C GLN A 97 1.48 8.95 0.13
N PHE A 98 0.64 9.83 0.68
CA PHE A 98 0.94 10.57 1.90
C PHE A 98 0.04 10.06 3.03
N THR A 99 0.65 9.67 4.15
CA THR A 99 0.00 9.25 5.40
C THR A 99 0.04 10.34 6.45
#